data_AF-A0A498CG93-F1
#
_entry.id   AF-A0A498CG93-F1
#
_cell.length_a   1.000
_cell.length_b   1.000
_cell.length_c   1.000
_cell.angle_alpha   90.00
_cell.angle_beta   90.00
_cell.angle_gamma   90.00
#
_symmetry.space_group_name_H-M   'P 1'
#
loop_
_entity.id
_entity.type
_entity.pdbx_description
1 polymer ?
#
loop_
_entity_poly.entity_id
_entity_poly.type
_entity_poly.pdbx_seq_one_letter_code
_entity_poly.pdbx_strand_id
1 'polypeptide(L)'
;MSDPTDNALPNPALDLCSEEEVTGLVHDFYARVREEPRLGPVFTARIHDWDAHLAQLVDFWSAMLRGTRRFKGAPMPKHMAMDELDRDLFDRWLALFRQTTAECGNPPMQRLADDVAERIADTFWRRFQMLRWPSLPMAGRPGVN
;
A
#
# COMPACT_ATOMS: atom_id res chain seq x y z
N MET A 1 -0.47 22.54 -26.11
CA MET A 1 0.00 23.32 -24.95
C MET A 1 -0.48 22.57 -23.72
N SER A 2 0.37 21.73 -23.15
CA SER A 2 0.07 21.08 -21.87
C SER A 2 0.51 22.03 -20.77
N ASP A 3 -0.39 22.32 -19.84
CA ASP A 3 -0.16 23.18 -18.69
C ASP A 3 0.88 22.49 -17.76
N PRO A 4 1.95 23.17 -17.30
CA PRO A 4 2.97 22.56 -16.43
C PRO A 4 2.41 22.07 -15.08
N THR A 5 1.17 22.42 -14.75
CA THR A 5 0.48 22.00 -13.53
C THR A 5 -0.10 20.56 -13.63
N ASP A 6 -0.14 19.97 -14.82
CA ASP A 6 -0.74 18.64 -15.07
C ASP A 6 0.12 17.47 -14.53
N ASN A 7 1.36 17.77 -14.09
CA ASN A 7 2.34 16.77 -13.63
C ASN A 7 2.60 16.80 -12.11
N ALA A 8 1.88 17.64 -11.35
CA ALA A 8 2.01 17.67 -9.89
C ALA A 8 1.16 16.56 -9.23
N LEU A 9 1.72 15.90 -8.20
CA LEU A 9 0.95 14.98 -7.37
C LEU A 9 -0.19 15.73 -6.68
N PRO A 10 -1.45 15.22 -6.73
CA PRO A 10 -2.56 15.80 -6.00
C PRO A 10 -2.32 15.80 -4.49
N ASN A 11 -2.92 16.74 -3.77
CA ASN A 11 -2.91 16.74 -2.32
C ASN A 11 -4.14 15.99 -1.78
N PRO A 12 -4.07 15.40 -0.57
CA PRO A 12 -5.24 14.83 0.07
C PRO A 12 -6.34 15.88 0.27
N ALA A 13 -7.55 15.60 -0.18
CA ALA A 13 -8.68 16.54 -0.11
C ALA A 13 -10.03 15.81 -0.17
N LEU A 14 -11.08 16.41 0.40
CA LEU A 14 -12.42 15.78 0.44
C LEU A 14 -13.08 15.66 -0.94
N ASP A 15 -12.66 16.45 -1.91
CA ASP A 15 -13.12 16.47 -3.30
C ASP A 15 -12.24 15.64 -4.24
N LEU A 16 -11.14 15.05 -3.76
CA LEU A 16 -10.25 14.21 -4.57
C LEU A 16 -10.95 12.91 -5.03
N CYS A 17 -11.70 12.29 -4.13
CA CYS A 17 -12.51 11.09 -4.34
C CYS A 17 -13.55 10.99 -3.24
N SER A 18 -14.65 10.27 -3.42
CA SER A 18 -15.69 10.03 -2.41
C SER A 18 -15.31 8.92 -1.41
N GLU A 19 -16.11 8.76 -0.35
CA GLU A 19 -15.93 7.65 0.59
C GLU A 19 -16.25 6.29 -0.04
N GLU A 20 -17.22 6.27 -0.95
CA GLU A 20 -17.61 5.10 -1.72
C GLU A 20 -16.47 4.68 -2.66
N GLU A 21 -15.77 5.63 -3.29
CA GLU A 21 -14.58 5.34 -4.10
C GLU A 21 -13.44 4.74 -3.26
N VAL A 22 -13.19 5.27 -2.07
CA VAL A 22 -12.18 4.69 -1.15
C VAL A 22 -12.59 3.29 -0.71
N THR A 23 -13.88 3.09 -0.39
CA THR A 23 -14.40 1.78 0.02
C THR A 23 -14.27 0.76 -1.11
N GLY A 24 -14.65 1.14 -2.34
CA GLY A 24 -14.50 0.31 -3.54
C GLY A 24 -13.04 -0.08 -3.78
N LEU A 25 -12.13 0.90 -3.79
CA LEU A 25 -10.69 0.64 -3.93
C LEU A 25 -10.20 -0.39 -2.90
N VAL A 26 -10.52 -0.20 -1.62
CA VAL A 26 -10.05 -1.11 -0.56
C VAL A 26 -10.62 -2.51 -0.72
N HIS A 27 -11.94 -2.63 -0.92
CA HIS A 27 -12.58 -3.93 -1.02
C HIS A 27 -12.10 -4.70 -2.26
N ASP A 28 -12.05 -4.05 -3.42
CA ASP A 28 -11.63 -4.67 -4.66
C ASP A 28 -10.15 -5.06 -4.61
N PHE A 29 -9.30 -4.20 -4.04
CA PHE A 29 -7.88 -4.48 -3.88
C PHE A 29 -7.66 -5.71 -2.99
N TYR A 30 -8.31 -5.76 -1.82
CA TYR A 30 -8.12 -6.88 -0.90
C TYR A 30 -8.82 -8.16 -1.32
N ALA A 31 -9.85 -8.10 -2.17
CA ALA A 31 -10.37 -9.28 -2.86
C ALA A 31 -9.28 -9.92 -3.73
N ARG A 32 -8.57 -9.12 -4.55
CA ARG A 32 -7.45 -9.59 -5.37
C ARG A 32 -6.28 -10.12 -4.52
N VAL A 33 -5.92 -9.43 -3.44
CA VAL A 33 -4.84 -9.86 -2.52
C VAL A 33 -5.13 -11.25 -1.92
N ARG A 34 -6.39 -11.55 -1.59
CA ARG A 34 -6.78 -12.84 -1.03
C ARG A 34 -6.64 -14.00 -2.03
N GLU A 35 -6.77 -13.71 -3.32
CA GLU A 35 -6.65 -14.70 -4.39
C GLU A 35 -5.21 -14.83 -4.90
N GLU A 36 -4.33 -13.87 -4.63
CA GLU A 36 -2.95 -13.93 -5.08
C GLU A 36 -2.16 -15.03 -4.32
N PRO A 37 -1.53 -15.99 -5.02
CA PRO A 37 -0.98 -17.19 -4.37
C PRO A 37 0.10 -16.95 -3.31
N ARG A 38 0.83 -15.84 -3.36
CA ARG A 38 1.92 -15.53 -2.43
C ARG A 38 1.47 -14.63 -1.29
N LEU A 39 0.57 -13.68 -1.56
CA LEU A 39 0.01 -12.76 -0.58
C LEU A 39 -1.13 -13.41 0.22
N GLY A 40 -2.05 -14.10 -0.45
CA GLY A 40 -3.26 -14.67 0.15
C GLY A 40 -2.99 -15.48 1.43
N PRO A 41 -2.00 -16.40 1.44
CA PRO A 41 -1.62 -17.14 2.65
C PRO A 41 -1.10 -16.26 3.80
N VAL A 42 -0.32 -15.22 3.51
CA VAL A 42 0.25 -14.28 4.50
C VAL A 42 -0.85 -13.52 5.24
N PHE A 43 -1.86 -13.05 4.49
CA PHE A 43 -3.01 -12.33 5.05
C PHE A 43 -3.96 -13.28 5.78
N THR A 44 -4.30 -14.43 5.18
CA THR A 44 -5.19 -15.44 5.78
C THR A 44 -4.66 -15.96 7.13
N ALA A 45 -3.34 -16.10 7.27
CA ALA A 45 -2.73 -16.52 8.53
C ALA A 45 -2.88 -15.50 9.68
N ARG A 46 -3.21 -14.23 9.39
CA ARG A 46 -3.20 -13.12 10.37
C ARG A 46 -4.53 -12.43 10.54
N ILE A 47 -5.42 -12.50 9.55
CA ILE A 47 -6.70 -11.81 9.55
C ILE A 47 -7.80 -12.85 9.68
N HIS A 48 -8.43 -12.86 10.84
CA HIS A 48 -9.58 -13.72 11.13
C HIS A 48 -10.91 -13.01 10.94
N ASP A 49 -10.95 -11.70 11.23
CA ASP A 49 -12.10 -10.83 11.01
C ASP A 49 -11.80 -9.88 9.85
N TRP A 50 -12.24 -10.28 8.65
CA TRP A 50 -12.02 -9.51 7.43
C TRP A 50 -12.84 -8.22 7.39
N ASP A 51 -14.06 -8.22 7.91
CA ASP A 51 -14.92 -7.04 7.87
C ASP A 51 -14.34 -5.92 8.75
N ALA A 52 -13.91 -6.25 9.96
CA ALA A 52 -13.24 -5.30 10.84
C ALA A 52 -11.91 -4.81 10.25
N HIS A 53 -11.16 -5.68 9.58
CA HIS A 53 -9.90 -5.32 8.95
C HIS A 53 -10.11 -4.36 7.76
N LEU A 54 -11.07 -4.65 6.88
CA LEU A 54 -11.39 -3.80 5.73
C LEU A 54 -11.91 -2.44 6.19
N ALA A 55 -12.76 -2.37 7.23
CA ALA A 55 -13.19 -1.10 7.80
C ALA A 55 -12.00 -0.23 8.28
N GLN A 56 -11.03 -0.85 8.94
CA GLN A 56 -9.80 -0.15 9.36
C GLN A 56 -8.96 0.34 8.16
N LEU A 57 -8.92 -0.42 7.08
CA LEU A 57 -8.20 -0.06 5.86
C LEU A 57 -8.91 1.05 5.07
N VAL A 58 -10.24 1.08 5.08
CA VAL A 58 -11.02 2.22 4.55
C VAL A 58 -10.70 3.49 5.33
N ASP A 59 -10.69 3.42 6.67
CA ASP A 59 -10.27 4.56 7.51
C ASP A 59 -8.84 5.02 7.19
N PHE A 60 -7.93 4.07 6.97
CA PHE A 60 -6.54 4.35 6.60
C PHE A 60 -6.44 5.09 5.26
N TRP A 61 -7.03 4.54 4.21
CA TRP A 61 -6.94 5.13 2.88
C TRP A 61 -7.71 6.45 2.77
N SER A 62 -8.81 6.60 3.50
CA SER A 62 -9.47 7.91 3.61
C SER A 62 -8.62 8.94 4.35
N ALA A 63 -7.82 8.55 5.33
CA ALA A 63 -6.87 9.47 5.95
C ALA A 63 -5.81 9.93 4.94
N MET A 64 -5.31 9.01 4.11
CA MET A 64 -4.26 9.28 3.13
C MET A 64 -4.75 10.07 1.90
N LEU A 65 -5.95 9.77 1.40
CA LEU A 65 -6.47 10.35 0.14
C LEU A 65 -7.38 11.55 0.38
N ARG A 66 -8.17 11.51 1.45
CA ARG A 66 -9.18 12.54 1.74
C ARG A 66 -8.79 13.46 2.91
N GLY A 67 -7.67 13.18 3.58
CA GLY A 67 -7.21 13.98 4.73
C GLY A 67 -8.06 13.80 6.00
N THR A 68 -8.88 12.75 6.07
CA THR A 68 -9.70 12.48 7.26
C THR A 68 -8.84 12.04 8.46
N ARG A 69 -9.41 12.10 9.68
CA ARG A 69 -8.71 11.72 10.93
C ARG A 69 -9.28 10.44 11.57
N ARG A 70 -9.81 9.53 10.75
CA ARG A 70 -10.49 8.31 11.24
C ARG A 70 -9.52 7.21 11.64
N PHE A 71 -8.43 7.05 10.91
CA PHE A 71 -7.42 6.05 11.23
C PHE A 71 -6.59 6.42 12.47
N LYS A 72 -6.57 5.52 13.46
CA LYS A 72 -5.80 5.67 14.71
C LYS A 72 -4.77 4.56 14.94
N GLY A 73 -4.51 3.74 13.92
CA GLY A 73 -3.64 2.58 14.02
C GLY A 73 -2.15 2.91 13.85
N ALA A 74 -1.30 1.97 14.26
CA ALA A 74 0.13 1.97 13.96
C ALA A 74 0.44 0.74 13.08
N PRO A 75 0.48 0.87 11.74
CA PRO A 75 0.69 -0.28 10.86
C PRO A 75 2.14 -0.78 10.91
N MET A 76 3.12 0.11 11.05
CA MET A 76 4.55 -0.23 11.01
C MET A 76 4.94 -1.36 11.99
N PRO A 77 4.65 -1.29 13.31
CA PRO A 77 5.07 -2.34 14.24
C PRO A 77 4.50 -3.72 13.91
N LYS A 78 3.26 -3.78 13.40
CA LYS A 78 2.61 -5.05 13.02
C LYS A 78 3.35 -5.72 11.86
N HIS A 79 3.80 -4.96 10.88
CA HIS A 79 4.54 -5.49 9.73
C HIS A 79 5.97 -5.89 10.13
N MET A 80 6.64 -5.11 10.98
CA MET A 80 8.01 -5.44 11.41
C MET A 80 8.09 -6.73 12.24
N ALA A 81 7.00 -7.14 12.88
CA ALA A 81 6.91 -8.39 13.64
C ALA A 81 6.74 -9.64 12.75
N MET A 82 6.55 -9.49 11.43
CA MET A 82 6.38 -10.61 10.51
C MET A 82 7.76 -11.11 10.04
N ASP A 83 8.03 -12.42 10.08
CA ASP A 83 9.31 -12.97 9.62
C ASP A 83 9.34 -13.22 8.10
N GLU A 84 8.18 -13.43 7.49
CA GLU A 84 8.05 -13.80 6.06
C GLU A 84 8.03 -12.62 5.08
N LEU A 85 8.21 -11.37 5.54
CA LEU A 85 8.25 -10.23 4.64
C LEU A 85 9.51 -10.28 3.76
N ASP A 86 9.31 -10.11 2.46
CA ASP A 86 10.38 -9.95 1.49
C ASP A 86 9.99 -8.95 0.39
N ARG A 87 10.95 -8.64 -0.46
CA ARG A 87 10.77 -7.67 -1.55
C ARG A 87 9.69 -8.09 -2.56
N ASP A 88 9.60 -9.37 -2.90
CA ASP A 88 8.65 -9.86 -3.90
C ASP A 88 7.20 -9.78 -3.40
N LEU A 89 6.95 -9.95 -2.08
CA LEU A 89 5.63 -9.66 -1.50
C LEU A 89 5.22 -8.20 -1.69
N PHE A 90 6.12 -7.24 -1.43
CA PHE A 90 5.83 -5.83 -1.65
C PHE A 90 5.59 -5.50 -3.13
N ASP A 91 6.40 -6.04 -4.04
CA ASP A 91 6.26 -5.81 -5.47
C ASP A 91 4.91 -6.36 -6.00
N ARG A 92 4.47 -7.54 -5.55
CA ARG A 92 3.14 -8.11 -5.89
C ARG A 92 2.01 -7.25 -5.34
N TRP A 93 2.11 -6.84 -4.08
CA TRP A 93 1.10 -6.00 -3.45
C TRP A 93 0.94 -4.68 -4.20
N LEU A 94 2.05 -4.04 -4.59
CA LEU A 94 2.06 -2.82 -5.39
C LEU A 94 1.48 -3.04 -6.80
N ALA A 95 1.78 -4.15 -7.45
CA ALA A 95 1.25 -4.46 -8.78
C ALA A 95 -0.29 -4.57 -8.75
N LEU A 96 -0.84 -5.31 -7.79
CA LEU A 96 -2.29 -5.42 -7.60
C LEU A 96 -2.93 -4.09 -7.22
N PHE A 97 -2.23 -3.28 -6.42
CA PHE A 97 -2.75 -1.99 -5.99
C PHE A 97 -2.89 -1.03 -7.18
N ARG A 98 -1.84 -0.91 -8.00
CA ARG A 98 -1.84 -0.10 -9.24
C ARG A 98 -2.88 -0.56 -10.24
N GLN A 99 -3.07 -1.88 -10.37
CA GLN A 99 -4.14 -2.41 -11.19
C GLN A 99 -5.50 -1.93 -10.68
N THR A 100 -5.74 -2.04 -9.38
CA THR A 100 -7.03 -1.66 -8.79
C THR A 100 -7.30 -0.16 -8.91
N THR A 101 -6.31 0.69 -8.62
CA THR A 101 -6.45 2.15 -8.72
C THR A 101 -6.68 2.61 -10.16
N ALA A 102 -6.07 1.95 -11.15
CA ALA A 102 -6.31 2.22 -12.57
C ALA A 102 -7.76 1.89 -13.01
N GLU A 103 -8.36 0.87 -12.39
CA GLU A 103 -9.73 0.44 -12.68
C GLU A 103 -10.79 1.34 -12.01
N CYS A 104 -10.42 2.18 -11.04
CA CYS A 104 -11.35 3.10 -10.35
C CYS A 104 -11.87 4.25 -11.24
N GLY A 105 -11.20 4.56 -12.36
CA GLY A 105 -11.64 5.63 -13.27
C GLY A 105 -11.47 7.07 -12.73
N ASN A 106 -10.70 7.26 -11.66
CA ASN A 106 -10.38 8.56 -11.07
C ASN A 106 -8.85 8.82 -11.14
N PRO A 107 -8.34 9.48 -12.20
CA PRO A 107 -6.91 9.65 -12.41
C PRO A 107 -6.19 10.47 -11.31
N PRO A 108 -6.75 11.55 -10.74
CA PRO A 108 -6.16 12.22 -9.58
C PRO A 108 -6.02 11.30 -8.36
N MET A 109 -7.07 10.56 -8.02
CA MET A 109 -7.02 9.59 -6.91
C MET A 109 -5.97 8.51 -7.16
N GLN A 110 -5.92 7.94 -8.36
CA GLN A 110 -4.94 6.94 -8.75
C GLN A 110 -3.50 7.43 -8.52
N ARG A 111 -3.15 8.61 -9.04
CA ARG A 111 -1.78 9.15 -8.91
C ARG A 111 -1.36 9.31 -7.46
N LEU A 112 -2.24 9.84 -6.61
CA LEU A 112 -1.92 10.01 -5.19
C LEU A 112 -1.86 8.66 -4.46
N ALA A 113 -2.82 7.77 -4.72
CA ALA A 113 -2.87 6.46 -4.09
C ALA A 113 -1.62 5.62 -4.41
N ASP A 114 -1.21 5.60 -5.68
CA ASP A 114 -0.04 4.86 -6.14
C ASP A 114 1.26 5.40 -5.50
N ASP A 115 1.46 6.72 -5.49
CA ASP A 115 2.64 7.34 -4.84
C ASP A 115 2.68 7.07 -3.33
N VAL A 116 1.53 7.16 -2.64
CA VAL A 116 1.42 6.83 -1.23
C VAL A 116 1.75 5.36 -0.97
N ALA A 117 1.17 4.45 -1.75
CA ALA A 117 1.41 3.01 -1.69
C ALA A 117 2.89 2.67 -1.84
N GLU A 118 3.55 3.24 -2.85
CA GLU A 118 4.97 3.08 -3.09
C GLU A 118 5.79 3.53 -1.88
N ARG A 119 5.56 4.74 -1.36
CA ARG A 119 6.28 5.29 -0.20
C ARG A 119 6.11 4.42 1.04
N ILE A 120 4.93 3.86 1.28
CA ILE A 120 4.66 2.95 2.40
C ILE A 120 5.48 1.68 2.24
N ALA A 121 5.38 1.01 1.08
CA ALA A 121 6.09 -0.23 0.79
C ALA A 121 7.62 -0.04 0.95
N ASP A 122 8.14 1.05 0.40
CA ASP A 122 9.54 1.41 0.49
C ASP A 122 10.00 1.65 1.93
N THR A 123 9.19 2.37 2.72
CA THR A 123 9.52 2.67 4.12
C THR A 123 9.48 1.41 4.96
N PHE A 124 8.49 0.53 4.74
CA PHE A 124 8.38 -0.73 5.45
C PHE A 124 9.55 -1.64 5.08
N TRP A 125 9.88 -1.76 3.79
CA TRP A 125 10.99 -2.59 3.33
C TRP A 125 12.35 -2.11 3.86
N ARG A 126 12.61 -0.80 3.84
CA ARG A 126 13.83 -0.23 4.47
C ARG A 126 13.88 -0.53 5.96
N ARG A 127 12.77 -0.33 6.68
CA ARG A 127 12.71 -0.58 8.12
C ARG A 127 12.90 -2.06 8.45
N PHE A 128 12.32 -2.95 7.67
CA PHE A 128 12.46 -4.39 7.82
C PHE A 128 13.91 -4.83 7.64
N GLN A 129 14.57 -4.37 6.57
CA GLN A 129 15.98 -4.67 6.32
C GLN A 129 16.88 -4.20 7.45
N MET A 130 16.68 -2.99 7.98
CA MET A 130 17.49 -2.49 9.10
C MET A 130 17.34 -3.34 10.37
N LEU A 131 16.14 -3.87 10.64
CA LEU A 131 15.90 -4.70 11.82
C LEU A 131 16.45 -6.12 11.67
N ARG A 132 16.47 -6.67 10.44
CA ARG A 132 16.92 -8.06 10.18
C ARG A 132 18.40 -8.14 9.80
N TRP A 133 18.93 -7.11 9.15
CA TRP A 133 20.31 -7.03 8.68
C TRP A 133 20.95 -5.67 9.01
N PRO A 134 21.18 -5.39 10.30
CA PRO A 134 21.73 -4.09 10.75
C PRO A 134 23.17 -3.81 10.29
N SER A 135 23.85 -4.78 9.67
CA SER A 135 25.31 -4.75 9.41
C SER A 135 25.70 -4.93 7.94
N LEU A 136 24.76 -4.93 6.98
CA LEU A 136 25.11 -5.02 5.56
C LEU A 136 25.71 -3.68 5.08
N PRO A 137 26.94 -3.66 4.53
CA PRO A 137 27.41 -2.48 3.83
C PRO A 137 26.54 -2.24 2.59
N MET A 138 26.19 -0.98 2.32
CA MET A 138 25.50 -0.55 1.10
C MET A 138 26.43 -0.63 -0.14
N ALA A 139 27.02 -1.80 -0.41
CA ALA A 139 27.74 -2.10 -1.65
C ALA A 139 27.99 -3.62 -1.82
N GLY A 140 27.61 -4.13 -2.99
CA GLY A 140 28.22 -5.32 -3.59
C GLY A 140 27.35 -6.57 -3.64
N ARG A 141 26.55 -6.73 -4.71
CA ARG A 141 26.15 -8.06 -5.18
C ARG A 141 27.43 -8.83 -5.55
N PRO A 142 27.69 -10.04 -5.04
CA PRO A 142 28.65 -10.91 -5.68
C PRO A 142 27.98 -11.47 -6.94
N GLY A 143 28.56 -11.15 -8.10
CA GLY A 143 28.33 -11.96 -9.28
C GLY A 143 28.76 -13.39 -8.96
N VAL A 144 27.88 -14.35 -9.20
CA VAL A 144 28.26 -15.76 -9.27
C VAL A 144 28.04 -16.23 -10.70
N ASN A 145 29.16 -16.73 -11.20
CA ASN A 145 29.54 -17.20 -12.52
C ASN A 145 28.59 -18.23 -13.15
#